data_AF-A0A970S486-F1
#
_entry.id   AF-A0A970S486-F1
#
_cell.length_a   1.000
_cell.length_b   1.000
_cell.length_c   1.000
_cell.angle_alpha   90.00
_cell.angle_beta   90.00
_cell.angle_gamma   90.00
#
_symmetry.space_group_name_H-M   'P 1'
#
loop_
_entity.id
_entity.type
_entity.pdbx_description
1 polymer ?
#
loop_
_entity_poly.entity_id
_entity_poly.type
_entity_poly.pdbx_seq_one_letter_code
_entity_poly.pdbx_strand_id
1 'polypeptide(L)'
;MDLTGKSVNHFAFGKGVIKEVADNIICINFPGGDKKFLFPDAFEGFLTFEGKEEQKQIKTLLRRKELEEKKKEKQLHEAHEKLRRLNCLKILPDSQGVFGLVSNKPEEVFSSWSVFCGRYLSGYSKGEPRIPSRLAPNSACLITHLPEGEHEKDRKIIGVFMVKDDFFGSECTDGIINAHNEYRIRLNENKSLNYWDYFNVGENPPQWGSVEIKYCSNRVVVKILSDIREDVKDTADFDKADAFLKYFCRLNRLEDMLKQKEKTAFQPEQHTH
;
A
#
# COMPACT_ATOMS: atom_id res chain seq x y z
N MET A 1 29.85 25.96 -0.05
CA MET A 1 30.24 26.88 1.04
C MET A 1 31.74 26.93 1.03
N ASP A 2 32.36 28.11 0.92
CA ASP A 2 33.83 28.18 1.03
C ASP A 2 34.20 28.45 2.49
N LEU A 3 34.80 27.45 3.12
CA LEU A 3 35.20 27.47 4.53
C LEU A 3 36.72 27.49 4.67
N THR A 4 37.45 27.41 3.56
CA THR A 4 38.92 27.37 3.53
C THR A 4 39.49 28.70 4.01
N GLY A 5 40.55 28.66 4.83
CA GLY A 5 41.19 29.85 5.39
C GLY A 5 40.43 30.50 6.55
N LYS A 6 39.25 30.01 6.94
CA LYS A 6 38.51 30.56 8.09
C LYS A 6 39.05 30.06 9.43
N SER A 7 39.00 30.93 10.44
CA SER A 7 39.45 30.63 11.81
C SER A 7 38.34 29.95 12.62
N VAL A 8 38.72 28.88 13.30
CA VAL A 8 37.87 28.09 14.20
C VAL A 8 38.57 27.87 15.53
N ASN A 9 37.80 27.70 16.59
CA ASN A 9 38.29 27.36 17.92
C ASN A 9 37.84 25.95 18.30
N HIS A 10 38.78 25.09 18.66
CA HIS A 10 38.53 23.77 19.19
C HIS A 10 38.69 23.76 20.71
N PHE A 11 37.77 23.12 21.43
CA PHE A 11 37.75 23.16 22.91
C PHE A 11 39.08 22.69 23.56
N ALA A 12 39.77 21.70 22.96
CA ALA A 12 41.03 21.15 23.48
C ALA A 12 42.30 21.62 22.74
N PHE A 13 42.19 22.05 21.49
CA PHE A 13 43.36 22.37 20.64
C PHE A 13 43.52 23.88 20.42
N GLY A 14 42.58 24.68 20.94
CA GLY A 14 42.57 26.13 20.80
C GLY A 14 42.27 26.55 19.37
N LYS A 15 42.87 27.67 18.97
CA LYS A 15 42.63 28.30 17.68
C LYS A 15 43.31 27.54 16.54
N GLY A 16 42.58 27.32 15.46
CA GLY A 16 43.06 26.69 14.23
C GLY A 16 42.48 27.33 12.98
N VAL A 17 43.09 27.04 11.82
CA VAL A 17 42.66 27.56 10.52
C VAL A 17 42.29 26.39 9.60
N ILE A 18 41.15 26.49 8.92
CA ILE A 18 40.67 25.44 8.01
C ILE A 18 41.56 25.40 6.77
N LYS A 19 42.20 24.26 6.54
CA LYS A 19 43.09 24.01 5.41
C LYS A 19 42.34 23.47 4.20
N GLU A 20 41.38 22.59 4.43
CA GLU A 20 40.64 21.90 3.37
C GLU A 20 39.31 21.35 3.92
N VAL A 21 38.29 21.30 3.06
CA VAL A 21 37.03 20.60 3.32
C VAL A 21 36.75 19.66 2.16
N ALA A 22 36.64 18.37 2.44
CA ALA A 22 36.36 17.32 1.47
C ALA A 22 35.19 16.47 1.97
N ASP A 23 34.07 16.48 1.24
CA ASP A 23 32.81 15.79 1.56
C ASP A 23 32.41 15.93 3.05
N ASN A 24 32.64 14.89 3.85
CA ASN A 24 32.29 14.80 5.27
C ASN A 24 33.48 15.04 6.22
N ILE A 25 34.63 15.53 5.71
CA ILE A 25 35.84 15.73 6.51
C ILE A 25 36.34 17.16 6.36
N ILE A 26 36.64 17.79 7.50
CA ILE A 26 37.30 19.09 7.57
C ILE A 26 38.71 18.92 8.15
N CYS A 27 39.70 19.46 7.44
CA CYS A 27 41.10 19.49 7.88
C CYS A 27 41.43 20.87 8.45
N ILE A 28 41.87 20.90 9.71
CA ILE A 28 42.19 22.13 10.43
C ILE A 28 43.64 22.08 10.87
N ASN A 29 44.39 23.14 10.55
CA ASN A 29 45.75 23.33 11.03
C ASN A 29 45.72 23.98 12.42
N PHE A 30 46.28 23.29 13.42
CA PHE A 30 46.51 23.80 14.76
C PHE A 30 48.02 23.98 15.00
N PRO A 31 48.43 24.74 16.05
CA PRO A 31 49.84 24.86 16.42
C PRO A 31 50.54 23.51 16.67
N GLY A 32 49.79 22.49 17.10
CA GLY A 32 50.28 21.12 17.32
C GLY A 32 50.18 20.18 16.11
N GLY A 33 49.80 20.69 14.93
CA GLY A 33 49.69 19.91 13.69
C GLY A 33 48.28 19.88 13.08
N ASP A 34 48.19 19.33 11.86
CA ASP A 34 46.93 19.18 11.12
C ASP A 34 46.06 18.07 11.74
N LYS A 35 44.78 18.35 11.95
CA LYS A 35 43.80 17.39 12.44
C LYS A 35 42.56 17.35 11.55
N LYS A 36 41.98 16.16 11.42
CA LYS A 36 40.78 15.90 10.62
C LYS A 36 39.58 15.67 11.54
N PHE A 37 38.44 16.27 11.21
CA PHE A 37 37.19 16.11 11.95
C PHE A 37 36.05 15.82 10.98
N LEU A 38 34.97 15.22 11.50
CA LEU A 38 33.74 15.01 10.73
C LEU A 38 33.01 16.36 10.55
N PHE A 39 32.66 16.68 9.32
CA PHE A 39 31.88 17.86 8.96
C PHE A 39 30.46 17.44 8.55
N PRO A 40 29.40 18.14 9.00
CA PRO A 40 29.40 19.29 9.92
C PRO A 40 29.46 18.94 11.42
N ASP A 41 29.47 17.66 11.78
CA ASP A 41 29.19 17.14 13.14
C ASP A 41 30.15 17.63 14.22
N ALA A 42 31.41 17.89 13.87
CA ALA A 42 32.39 18.43 14.80
C ALA A 42 32.00 19.81 15.38
N PHE A 43 31.11 20.55 14.70
CA PHE A 43 30.59 21.82 15.19
C PHE A 43 29.44 21.71 16.20
N GLU A 44 28.98 20.49 16.52
CA GLU A 44 27.96 20.28 17.57
C GLU A 44 28.51 20.48 18.98
N GLY A 45 29.80 20.22 19.20
CA GLY A 45 30.41 20.35 20.53
C GLY A 45 31.92 20.55 20.56
N PHE A 46 32.63 20.37 19.45
CA PHE A 46 34.09 20.39 19.43
C PHE A 46 34.67 21.65 18.79
N LEU A 47 33.98 22.20 17.79
CA LEU A 47 34.43 23.34 16.98
C LEU A 47 33.42 24.50 17.01
N THR A 48 33.94 25.72 17.02
CA THR A 48 33.16 26.95 16.85
C THR A 48 33.87 27.92 15.92
N PHE A 49 33.14 28.56 15.00
CA PHE A 49 33.68 29.65 14.19
C PHE A 49 33.82 30.92 15.03
N GLU A 50 34.89 31.69 14.78
CA GLU A 50 35.00 33.04 15.35
C GLU A 50 34.02 34.02 14.67
N GLY A 51 33.70 33.80 13.40
CA GLY A 51 32.77 34.61 12.62
C GLY A 51 31.30 34.29 12.93
N LYS A 52 30.50 35.34 13.19
CA LYS A 52 29.08 35.21 13.52
C LYS A 52 28.23 34.65 12.37
N GLU A 53 28.56 35.03 11.13
CA GLU A 53 27.82 34.58 9.94
C GLU A 53 28.07 33.09 9.67
N GLU A 54 29.33 32.65 9.71
CA GLU A 54 29.72 31.25 9.57
C GLU A 54 29.08 30.38 10.66
N GLN A 55 29.12 30.84 11.91
CA GLN A 55 28.52 30.11 13.02
C GLN A 55 27.00 29.98 12.84
N LYS A 56 26.32 31.02 12.34
CA LYS A 56 24.88 30.97 12.05
C LYS A 56 24.58 29.99 10.92
N GLN A 57 25.40 30.00 9.86
CA GLN A 57 25.20 29.11 8.73
C GLN A 57 25.42 27.64 9.11
N ILE A 58 26.43 27.34 9.93
CA ILE A 58 26.70 25.98 10.44
C ILE A 58 25.59 25.50 11.36
N LYS A 59 25.12 26.34 12.29
CA LYS A 59 23.95 26.01 13.11
C LYS A 59 22.72 25.69 12.25
N THR A 60 22.53 26.41 11.15
CA THR A 60 21.44 26.16 10.20
C THR A 60 21.61 24.82 9.48
N LEU A 61 22.85 24.46 9.09
CA LEU A 61 23.16 23.17 8.48
C LEU A 61 22.93 22.01 9.44
N LEU A 62 23.43 22.10 10.68
CA LEU A 62 23.22 21.09 11.73
C LEU A 62 21.73 20.87 11.99
N ARG A 63 20.96 21.95 12.19
CA ARG A 63 19.50 21.87 12.39
C ARG A 63 18.78 21.21 11.20
N ARG A 64 19.22 21.45 9.96
CA ARG A 64 18.65 20.81 8.77
C ARG A 64 18.95 19.31 8.77
N LYS A 65 20.19 18.92 9.06
CA LYS A 65 20.61 17.52 9.16
C LYS A 65 19.82 16.77 10.24
N GLU A 66 19.72 17.33 11.45
CA GLU A 66 18.91 16.76 12.54
C GLU A 66 17.43 16.56 12.14
N LEU A 67 16.85 17.54 11.42
CA LEU A 67 15.46 17.44 10.98
C LEU A 67 15.29 16.34 9.92
N GLU A 68 16.26 16.17 9.02
CA GLU A 68 16.28 15.09 8.04
C GLU A 68 16.44 13.72 8.69
N GLU A 69 17.34 13.60 9.68
CA GLU A 69 17.54 12.36 10.44
C GLU A 69 16.30 11.98 11.23
N LYS A 70 15.71 12.90 11.99
CA LYS A 70 14.43 12.67 12.70
C LYS A 70 13.30 12.29 11.75
N LYS A 71 13.24 12.89 10.55
CA LYS A 71 12.26 12.50 9.52
C LYS A 71 12.52 11.08 9.02
N LYS A 72 13.77 10.72 8.73
CA LYS A 72 14.15 9.36 8.29
C LYS A 72 13.84 8.33 9.37
N GLU A 73 14.18 8.61 10.63
CA GLU A 73 13.87 7.74 11.77
C GLU A 73 12.36 7.56 11.94
N LYS A 74 11.60 8.66 11.86
CA LYS A 74 10.13 8.60 11.92
C LYS A 74 9.54 7.79 10.77
N GLN A 75 10.02 8.00 9.54
CA GLN A 75 9.60 7.22 8.37
C GLN A 75 9.93 5.73 8.51
N LEU A 76 11.13 5.42 9.00
CA LEU A 76 11.55 4.05 9.24
C LEU A 76 10.71 3.38 10.33
N HIS A 77 10.42 4.09 11.42
CA HIS A 77 9.57 3.62 12.49
C HIS A 77 8.14 3.37 11.99
N GLU A 78 7.54 4.32 11.28
CA GLU A 78 6.21 4.18 10.68
C GLU A 78 6.15 3.01 9.69
N ALA A 79 7.17 2.85 8.84
CA ALA A 79 7.27 1.73 7.92
C ALA A 79 7.38 0.38 8.64
N HIS A 80 8.16 0.31 9.72
CA HIS A 80 8.31 -0.90 10.53
C HIS A 80 7.01 -1.25 11.27
N GLU A 81 6.31 -0.26 11.84
CA GLU A 81 5.00 -0.47 12.45
C GLU A 81 3.96 -0.96 11.43
N LYS A 82 3.93 -0.35 10.25
CA LYS A 82 3.04 -0.76 9.15
C LYS A 82 3.31 -2.20 8.73
N LEU A 83 4.57 -2.57 8.53
CA LEU A 83 4.95 -3.94 8.19
C LEU A 83 4.56 -4.93 9.30
N ARG A 84 4.76 -4.55 10.57
CA ARG A 84 4.34 -5.37 11.72
C ARG A 84 2.82 -5.58 11.73
N ARG A 85 2.03 -4.52 11.49
CA ARG A 85 0.57 -4.61 11.42
C ARG A 85 0.12 -5.55 10.31
N LEU A 86 0.72 -5.44 9.12
CA LEU A 86 0.44 -6.33 7.98
C LEU A 86 0.80 -7.80 8.28
N ASN A 87 1.94 -8.05 8.93
CA ASN A 87 2.39 -9.41 9.25
C ASN A 87 1.53 -10.08 10.34
N CYS A 88 0.95 -9.29 11.25
CA CYS A 88 0.09 -9.75 12.34
C CYS A 88 -1.40 -9.78 11.98
N LEU A 89 -1.77 -9.59 10.71
CA LEU A 89 -3.17 -9.67 10.28
C LEU A 89 -3.75 -11.05 10.57
N LYS A 90 -4.96 -11.05 11.15
CA LYS A 90 -5.76 -12.26 11.33
C LYS A 90 -6.46 -12.56 10.01
N ILE A 91 -6.11 -13.69 9.40
CA ILE A 91 -6.77 -14.15 8.17
C ILE A 91 -8.08 -14.80 8.58
N LEU A 92 -9.19 -14.15 8.22
CA LEU A 92 -10.53 -14.69 8.39
C LEU A 92 -10.93 -15.40 7.08
N PRO A 93 -11.70 -16.49 7.15
CA PRO A 93 -12.08 -17.26 5.97
C PRO A 93 -12.96 -16.45 5.01
N ASP A 94 -13.87 -15.60 5.52
CA ASP A 94 -14.80 -14.76 4.75
C ASP A 94 -14.64 -13.28 5.10
N SER A 95 -13.49 -12.72 4.71
CA SER A 95 -13.14 -11.29 4.89
C SER A 95 -12.92 -10.56 3.58
N GLN A 96 -13.40 -11.09 2.47
CA GLN A 96 -13.29 -10.43 1.17
C GLN A 96 -14.61 -9.75 0.85
N GLY A 97 -14.58 -8.48 0.45
CA GLY A 97 -15.78 -7.69 0.18
C GLY A 97 -16.32 -7.94 -1.23
N VAL A 98 -17.64 -7.99 -1.36
CA VAL A 98 -18.33 -8.03 -2.66
C VAL A 98 -19.39 -6.94 -2.65
N PHE A 99 -19.26 -5.98 -3.55
CA PHE A 99 -20.13 -4.81 -3.64
C PHE A 99 -21.16 -4.97 -4.74
N GLY A 100 -22.42 -4.74 -4.39
CA GLY A 100 -23.56 -4.82 -5.30
C GLY A 100 -23.88 -3.53 -6.02
N LEU A 101 -23.28 -2.41 -5.58
CA LEU A 101 -23.54 -1.05 -6.05
C LEU A 101 -25.02 -0.64 -5.89
N VAL A 102 -25.56 -0.84 -4.68
CA VAL A 102 -26.93 -0.43 -4.31
C VAL A 102 -26.97 1.05 -3.93
N SER A 103 -25.93 1.53 -3.24
CA SER A 103 -25.75 2.90 -2.74
C SER A 103 -24.62 3.64 -3.45
N ASN A 104 -23.83 2.93 -4.27
CA ASN A 104 -22.68 3.46 -5.00
C ASN A 104 -22.97 3.43 -6.51
N LYS A 105 -22.32 4.30 -7.27
CA LYS A 105 -22.34 4.26 -8.75
C LYS A 105 -20.98 3.81 -9.31
N PRO A 106 -20.94 2.99 -10.37
CA PRO A 106 -19.69 2.52 -10.96
C PRO A 106 -18.71 3.66 -11.28
N GLU A 107 -19.17 4.74 -11.91
CA GLU A 107 -18.33 5.83 -12.38
C GLU A 107 -17.66 6.58 -11.22
N GLU A 108 -18.42 6.83 -10.15
CA GLU A 108 -17.93 7.47 -8.94
C GLU A 108 -16.89 6.58 -8.26
N VAL A 109 -17.18 5.28 -8.11
CA VAL A 109 -16.27 4.30 -7.51
C VAL A 109 -14.95 4.19 -8.27
N PHE A 110 -14.98 4.12 -9.61
CA PHE A 110 -13.74 4.01 -10.40
C PHE A 110 -12.98 5.33 -10.54
N SER A 111 -13.65 6.47 -10.35
CA SER A 111 -13.01 7.78 -10.33
C SER A 111 -12.29 8.02 -8.99
N SER A 112 -12.97 7.79 -7.87
CA SER A 112 -12.41 8.00 -6.53
C SER A 112 -11.57 6.82 -6.02
N TRP A 113 -11.82 5.61 -6.56
CA TRP A 113 -11.34 4.35 -6.00
C TRP A 113 -11.69 4.18 -4.52
N SER A 114 -12.93 4.54 -4.19
CA SER A 114 -13.52 4.31 -2.88
C SER A 114 -14.94 3.79 -3.01
N VAL A 115 -15.39 3.04 -2.00
CA VAL A 115 -16.76 2.50 -1.94
C VAL A 115 -17.36 2.78 -0.57
N PHE A 116 -18.64 3.12 -0.55
CA PHE A 116 -19.43 3.19 0.66
C PHE A 116 -20.01 1.81 1.00
N CYS A 117 -20.07 1.43 2.28
CA CYS A 117 -20.57 0.13 2.74
C CYS A 117 -22.09 0.04 2.85
N GLY A 118 -22.81 1.07 2.42
CA GLY A 118 -24.24 1.21 2.64
C GLY A 118 -24.57 1.57 4.09
N ARG A 119 -25.86 1.52 4.40
CA ARG A 119 -26.40 1.87 5.73
C ARG A 119 -27.07 0.66 6.38
N TYR A 120 -27.18 0.65 7.69
CA TYR A 120 -28.04 -0.31 8.38
C TYR A 120 -29.50 -0.04 8.00
N LEU A 121 -30.21 -1.07 7.53
CA LEU A 121 -31.59 -0.93 7.05
C LEU A 121 -32.63 -0.99 8.18
N SER A 122 -32.23 -1.53 9.34
CA SER A 122 -33.11 -1.74 10.50
C SER A 122 -32.30 -1.75 11.81
N GLY A 123 -33.02 -1.87 12.93
CA GLY A 123 -32.43 -1.86 14.27
C GLY A 123 -32.12 -0.46 14.79
N TYR A 124 -31.44 -0.40 15.95
CA TYR A 124 -31.12 0.86 16.64
C TYR A 124 -30.24 1.80 15.79
N SER A 125 -29.33 1.23 14.99
CA SER A 125 -28.41 1.96 14.11
C SER A 125 -28.99 2.23 12.72
N LYS A 126 -30.31 2.07 12.51
CA LYS A 126 -30.94 2.27 11.19
C LYS A 126 -30.59 3.64 10.62
N GLY A 127 -30.12 3.65 9.37
CA GLY A 127 -29.69 4.86 8.68
C GLY A 127 -28.21 5.20 8.87
N GLU A 128 -27.53 4.66 9.89
CA GLU A 128 -26.09 4.88 10.08
C GLU A 128 -25.26 4.09 9.08
N PRO A 129 -24.05 4.58 8.71
CA PRO A 129 -23.09 3.83 7.91
C PRO A 129 -22.83 2.43 8.47
N ARG A 130 -22.81 1.44 7.57
CA ARG A 130 -22.48 0.07 7.94
C ARG A 130 -20.97 -0.06 8.13
N ILE A 131 -20.55 -0.63 9.26
CA ILE A 131 -19.12 -0.77 9.57
C ILE A 131 -18.59 -2.11 9.04
N PRO A 132 -17.59 -2.12 8.14
CA PRO A 132 -17.07 -3.33 7.53
C PRO A 132 -16.01 -4.02 8.42
N SER A 133 -16.36 -4.38 9.65
CA SER A 133 -15.41 -4.86 10.68
C SER A 133 -14.57 -6.09 10.31
N ARG A 134 -14.98 -6.83 9.28
CA ARG A 134 -14.24 -7.99 8.73
C ARG A 134 -13.16 -7.61 7.74
N LEU A 135 -13.22 -6.42 7.15
CA LEU A 135 -12.26 -5.99 6.15
C LEU A 135 -11.00 -5.45 6.84
N ALA A 136 -9.86 -5.83 6.29
CA ALA A 136 -8.55 -5.44 6.75
C ALA A 136 -7.63 -5.25 5.53
N PRO A 137 -6.36 -4.85 5.69
CA PRO A 137 -5.47 -4.63 4.55
C PRO A 137 -5.22 -5.86 3.66
N ASN A 138 -5.48 -7.08 4.15
CA ASN A 138 -5.41 -8.31 3.36
C ASN A 138 -6.73 -8.62 2.60
N SER A 139 -7.73 -7.75 2.70
CA SER A 139 -9.00 -7.90 1.99
C SER A 139 -8.95 -7.32 0.58
N ALA A 140 -9.51 -8.03 -0.38
CA ALA A 140 -9.92 -7.55 -1.67
C ALA A 140 -11.42 -7.23 -1.66
N CYS A 141 -11.80 -6.26 -2.48
CA CYS A 141 -13.17 -5.83 -2.72
C CYS A 141 -13.50 -6.03 -4.20
N LEU A 142 -14.43 -6.92 -4.49
CA LEU A 142 -15.01 -7.11 -5.81
C LEU A 142 -16.12 -6.08 -6.03
N ILE A 143 -16.13 -5.47 -7.20
CA ILE A 143 -17.16 -4.53 -7.63
C ILE A 143 -18.03 -5.26 -8.65
N THR A 144 -19.32 -5.41 -8.35
CA THR A 144 -20.28 -6.04 -9.25
C THR A 144 -21.32 -5.05 -9.73
N HIS A 145 -21.85 -5.28 -10.91
CA HIS A 145 -22.89 -4.46 -11.50
C HIS A 145 -23.88 -5.34 -12.25
N LEU A 146 -25.16 -5.06 -12.06
CA LEU A 146 -26.23 -5.61 -12.87
C LEU A 146 -26.53 -4.60 -13.97
N PRO A 147 -26.30 -4.91 -15.26
CA PRO A 147 -26.63 -4.00 -16.34
C PRO A 147 -28.12 -3.64 -16.35
N GLU A 148 -28.44 -2.44 -16.83
CA GLU A 148 -29.82 -1.96 -16.85
C GLU A 148 -30.73 -2.84 -17.71
N GLY A 149 -31.90 -3.22 -17.16
CA GLY A 149 -32.87 -4.06 -17.84
C GLY A 149 -32.56 -5.55 -17.87
N GLU A 150 -31.40 -5.99 -17.36
CA GLU A 150 -31.00 -7.39 -17.33
C GLU A 150 -31.51 -8.14 -16.09
N HIS A 151 -31.45 -9.48 -16.15
CA HIS A 151 -31.81 -10.33 -15.02
C HIS A 151 -30.64 -10.52 -14.07
N GLU A 152 -30.92 -10.80 -12.80
CA GLU A 152 -29.86 -10.98 -11.79
C GLU A 152 -28.79 -12.00 -12.19
N LYS A 153 -29.14 -13.04 -12.96
CA LYS A 153 -28.20 -14.04 -13.53
C LYS A 153 -27.09 -13.43 -14.41
N ASP A 154 -27.32 -12.24 -14.94
CA ASP A 154 -26.43 -11.52 -15.84
C ASP A 154 -25.54 -10.50 -15.08
N ARG A 155 -25.56 -10.52 -13.74
CA ARG A 155 -24.67 -9.72 -12.90
C ARG A 155 -23.21 -9.99 -13.25
N LYS A 156 -22.46 -8.92 -13.48
CA LYS A 156 -21.04 -8.95 -13.86
C LYS A 156 -20.15 -8.44 -12.75
N ILE A 157 -18.96 -9.02 -12.63
CA ILE A 157 -17.82 -8.43 -11.93
C ILE A 157 -17.17 -7.45 -12.90
N ILE A 158 -17.09 -6.19 -12.49
CA ILE A 158 -16.58 -5.08 -13.31
C ILE A 158 -15.29 -4.46 -12.73
N GLY A 159 -14.84 -4.94 -11.59
CA GLY A 159 -13.57 -4.51 -11.01
C GLY A 159 -13.23 -5.21 -9.72
N VAL A 160 -11.98 -5.04 -9.29
CA VAL A 160 -11.45 -5.56 -8.04
C VAL A 160 -10.37 -4.63 -7.52
N PHE A 161 -10.30 -4.43 -6.21
CA PHE A 161 -9.21 -3.69 -5.57
C PHE A 161 -8.84 -4.26 -4.21
N MET A 162 -7.59 -4.12 -3.80
CA MET A 162 -7.18 -4.35 -2.42
C MET A 162 -7.59 -3.18 -1.55
N VAL A 163 -8.08 -3.46 -0.35
CA VAL A 163 -8.27 -2.45 0.69
C VAL A 163 -6.93 -1.74 0.97
N LYS A 164 -6.98 -0.43 1.23
CA LYS A 164 -5.80 0.37 1.52
C LYS A 164 -5.02 -0.18 2.72
N ASP A 165 -3.70 -0.06 2.67
CA ASP A 165 -2.79 -0.74 3.59
C ASP A 165 -2.82 -0.24 5.06
N ASP A 166 -3.45 0.91 5.30
CA ASP A 166 -3.69 1.52 6.60
C ASP A 166 -5.16 1.36 7.08
N PHE A 167 -6.02 0.71 6.31
CA PHE A 167 -7.43 0.57 6.63
C PHE A 167 -7.73 -0.67 7.46
N PHE A 168 -8.33 -0.47 8.63
CA PHE A 168 -8.87 -1.52 9.48
C PHE A 168 -10.37 -1.30 9.63
N GLY A 169 -11.18 -2.21 9.10
CA GLY A 169 -12.63 -2.05 9.08
C GLY A 169 -13.28 -2.00 10.47
N SER A 170 -12.61 -2.53 11.50
CA SER A 170 -13.02 -2.40 12.90
C SER A 170 -12.89 -0.98 13.46
N GLU A 171 -12.05 -0.15 12.84
CA GLU A 171 -11.78 1.24 13.22
C GLU A 171 -12.53 2.23 12.31
N CYS A 172 -13.26 1.74 11.31
CA CYS A 172 -14.04 2.55 10.38
C CYS A 172 -15.30 3.10 11.07
N THR A 173 -15.63 4.37 10.78
CA THR A 173 -16.78 5.08 11.35
C THR A 173 -17.72 5.65 10.29
N ASP A 174 -17.20 5.97 9.11
CA ASP A 174 -17.92 6.59 7.99
C ASP A 174 -18.47 5.58 6.97
N GLY A 175 -18.09 4.31 7.10
CA GLY A 175 -18.44 3.25 6.16
C GLY A 175 -17.75 3.39 4.80
N ILE A 176 -16.71 4.21 4.67
CA ILE A 176 -15.98 4.40 3.41
C ILE A 176 -14.72 3.54 3.41
N ILE A 177 -14.52 2.79 2.33
CA ILE A 177 -13.32 2.00 2.10
C ILE A 177 -12.58 2.60 0.93
N ASN A 178 -11.30 2.92 1.13
CA ASN A 178 -10.41 3.36 0.06
C ASN A 178 -9.63 2.17 -0.51
N ALA A 179 -9.43 2.18 -1.82
CA ALA A 179 -8.58 1.20 -2.48
C ALA A 179 -7.09 1.48 -2.23
N HIS A 180 -6.30 0.42 -2.34
CA HIS A 180 -4.86 0.48 -2.47
C HIS A 180 -4.48 1.17 -3.79
N ASN A 181 -3.42 1.98 -3.77
CA ASN A 181 -3.03 2.81 -4.91
C ASN A 181 -2.60 1.99 -6.15
N GLU A 182 -1.94 0.85 -5.93
CA GLU A 182 -1.40 -0.03 -6.97
C GLU A 182 -2.32 -1.21 -7.33
N TYR A 183 -2.79 -1.96 -6.34
CA TYR A 183 -3.55 -3.20 -6.53
C TYR A 183 -5.04 -2.93 -6.73
N ARG A 184 -5.37 -2.46 -7.94
CA ARG A 184 -6.74 -2.13 -8.36
C ARG A 184 -6.92 -2.26 -9.87
N ILE A 185 -7.97 -2.95 -10.29
CA ILE A 185 -8.27 -3.29 -11.69
C ILE A 185 -9.74 -2.94 -11.96
N ARG A 186 -9.96 -2.14 -13.00
CA ARG A 186 -11.28 -1.96 -13.62
C ARG A 186 -11.32 -2.90 -14.82
N LEU A 187 -12.37 -3.70 -14.91
CA LEU A 187 -12.61 -4.57 -16.06
C LEU A 187 -13.48 -3.80 -17.07
N ASN A 188 -13.21 -4.03 -18.34
CA ASN A 188 -13.93 -3.40 -19.44
C ASN A 188 -15.16 -4.25 -19.78
N GLU A 189 -16.14 -3.71 -20.51
CA GLU A 189 -17.36 -4.44 -20.89
C GLU A 189 -17.09 -5.77 -21.63
N ASN A 190 -16.01 -5.82 -22.43
CA ASN A 190 -15.58 -7.03 -23.16
C ASN A 190 -14.79 -8.02 -22.30
N LYS A 191 -14.37 -7.63 -21.09
CA LYS A 191 -13.54 -8.42 -20.16
C LYS A 191 -14.24 -8.62 -18.81
N SER A 192 -15.56 -8.45 -18.77
CA SER A 192 -16.36 -8.64 -17.55
C SER A 192 -16.53 -10.13 -17.27
N LEU A 193 -16.38 -10.53 -16.01
CA LEU A 193 -16.62 -11.90 -15.57
C LEU A 193 -18.05 -12.03 -15.07
N ASN A 194 -18.74 -13.13 -15.38
CA ASN A 194 -20.07 -13.38 -14.81
C ASN A 194 -19.92 -13.66 -13.32
N TYR A 195 -20.65 -12.94 -12.48
CA TYR A 195 -20.58 -13.09 -11.03
C TYR A 195 -20.96 -14.51 -10.60
N TRP A 196 -22.01 -15.08 -11.19
CA TRP A 196 -22.55 -16.36 -10.72
C TRP A 196 -21.68 -17.58 -11.00
N ASP A 197 -20.71 -17.48 -11.92
CA ASP A 197 -19.71 -18.54 -12.19
C ASP A 197 -18.79 -18.80 -10.98
N TYR A 198 -18.78 -17.89 -10.01
CA TYR A 198 -17.95 -17.96 -8.80
C TYR A 198 -18.75 -18.11 -7.51
N PHE A 199 -20.03 -17.75 -7.53
CA PHE A 199 -20.85 -17.61 -6.32
C PHE A 199 -22.07 -18.53 -6.29
N ASN A 200 -22.39 -19.24 -7.36
CA ASN A 200 -23.50 -20.17 -7.42
C ASN A 200 -23.07 -21.55 -7.97
N VAL A 201 -23.77 -22.59 -7.52
CA VAL A 201 -23.56 -24.00 -7.90
C VAL A 201 -24.84 -24.61 -8.51
N GLY A 202 -25.95 -23.85 -8.64
CA GLY A 202 -27.23 -24.35 -9.16
C GLY A 202 -27.87 -23.49 -10.26
N GLU A 203 -28.92 -24.01 -10.91
CA GLU A 203 -29.54 -23.42 -12.13
C GLU A 203 -30.24 -22.07 -11.90
N ASN A 204 -30.64 -21.74 -10.66
CA ASN A 204 -31.35 -20.51 -10.34
C ASN A 204 -30.55 -19.62 -9.36
N PRO A 205 -29.89 -18.55 -9.84
CA PRO A 205 -29.13 -17.66 -8.96
C PRO A 205 -30.06 -16.86 -8.02
N PRO A 206 -29.69 -16.71 -6.73
CA PRO A 206 -30.48 -15.92 -5.79
C PRO A 206 -30.42 -14.42 -6.13
N GLN A 207 -31.43 -13.66 -5.70
CA GLN A 207 -31.37 -12.19 -5.81
C GLN A 207 -30.23 -11.60 -4.95
N TRP A 208 -29.61 -10.51 -5.43
CA TRP A 208 -28.60 -9.80 -4.63
C TRP A 208 -29.18 -9.29 -3.31
N GLY A 209 -30.37 -8.67 -3.36
CA GLY A 209 -31.04 -8.06 -2.22
C GLY A 209 -30.70 -6.57 -2.05
N SER A 210 -30.92 -6.04 -0.85
CA SER A 210 -30.83 -4.60 -0.55
C SER A 210 -29.54 -4.17 0.16
N VAL A 211 -28.62 -5.10 0.41
CA VAL A 211 -27.36 -4.81 1.11
C VAL A 211 -26.28 -4.38 0.13
N GLU A 212 -25.46 -3.41 0.51
CA GLU A 212 -24.38 -2.92 -0.34
C GLU A 212 -23.24 -3.92 -0.48
N ILE A 213 -22.87 -4.55 0.64
CA ILE A 213 -21.71 -5.43 0.75
C ILE A 213 -22.09 -6.82 1.26
N LYS A 214 -21.55 -7.85 0.60
CA LYS A 214 -21.49 -9.24 1.06
C LYS A 214 -20.03 -9.65 1.27
N TYR A 215 -19.82 -10.79 1.93
CA TYR A 215 -18.48 -11.33 2.17
C TYR A 215 -18.28 -12.64 1.43
N CYS A 216 -17.05 -12.88 0.98
CA CYS A 216 -16.66 -14.12 0.32
C CYS A 216 -15.28 -14.61 0.76
N SER A 217 -14.95 -15.83 0.33
CA SER A 217 -13.72 -16.49 0.75
C SER A 217 -12.51 -16.09 -0.08
N ASN A 218 -11.32 -16.26 0.50
CA ASN A 218 -10.08 -16.00 -0.23
C ASN A 218 -9.96 -16.86 -1.50
N ARG A 219 -10.50 -18.09 -1.49
CA ARG A 219 -10.43 -19.01 -2.65
C ARG A 219 -11.19 -18.45 -3.85
N VAL A 220 -12.33 -17.81 -3.61
CA VAL A 220 -13.12 -17.15 -4.67
C VAL A 220 -12.32 -16.02 -5.30
N VAL A 221 -11.70 -15.17 -4.48
CA VAL A 221 -10.86 -14.07 -4.97
C VAL A 221 -9.63 -14.58 -5.74
N VAL A 222 -8.94 -15.62 -5.25
CA VAL A 222 -7.82 -16.24 -5.99
C VAL A 222 -8.28 -16.73 -7.36
N LYS A 223 -9.45 -17.38 -7.44
CA LYS A 223 -9.99 -17.85 -8.72
C LYS A 223 -10.25 -16.68 -9.66
N ILE A 224 -11.00 -15.66 -9.21
CA ILE A 224 -11.30 -14.47 -10.02
C ILE A 224 -10.02 -13.76 -10.49
N LEU A 225 -9.07 -13.50 -9.60
CA LEU A 225 -7.81 -12.85 -9.98
C LEU A 225 -6.96 -13.69 -10.94
N SER A 226 -7.02 -15.03 -10.83
CA SER A 226 -6.36 -15.92 -11.80
C SER A 226 -7.00 -15.81 -13.17
N ASP A 227 -8.32 -15.78 -13.24
CA ASP A 227 -9.07 -15.76 -14.48
C ASP A 227 -8.91 -14.38 -15.15
N ILE A 228 -8.93 -13.29 -14.37
CA ILE A 228 -8.53 -11.94 -14.85
C ILE A 228 -7.13 -11.96 -15.44
N ARG A 229 -6.15 -12.57 -14.75
CA ARG A 229 -4.75 -12.64 -15.22
C ARG A 229 -4.64 -13.41 -16.54
N GLU A 230 -5.34 -14.53 -16.68
CA GLU A 230 -5.37 -15.34 -17.89
C GLU A 230 -6.00 -14.57 -19.06
N ASP A 231 -7.10 -13.86 -18.83
CA ASP A 231 -7.79 -13.05 -19.84
C ASP A 231 -6.92 -11.89 -20.39
N VAL A 232 -5.88 -11.49 -19.65
CA VAL A 232 -4.97 -10.41 -20.05
C VAL A 232 -3.56 -10.88 -20.36
N LYS A 233 -3.31 -12.19 -20.48
CA LYS A 233 -1.97 -12.78 -20.65
C LYS A 233 -1.14 -12.21 -21.80
N ASP A 234 -1.81 -11.86 -22.90
CA ASP A 234 -1.17 -11.33 -24.11
C ASP A 234 -1.31 -9.80 -24.22
N THR A 235 -1.65 -9.11 -23.13
CA THR A 235 -1.79 -7.64 -23.11
C THR A 235 -0.82 -7.00 -22.11
N ALA A 236 -0.65 -5.67 -22.25
CA ALA A 236 0.18 -4.89 -21.32
C ALA A 236 -0.32 -4.89 -19.87
N ASP A 237 -1.53 -5.42 -19.60
CA ASP A 237 -2.11 -5.50 -18.27
C ASP A 237 -1.70 -6.76 -17.49
N PHE A 238 -1.01 -7.71 -18.13
CA PHE A 238 -0.60 -8.97 -17.49
C PHE A 238 0.22 -8.76 -16.22
N ASP A 239 1.28 -7.96 -16.29
CA ASP A 239 2.15 -7.72 -15.13
C ASP A 239 1.37 -7.11 -13.96
N LYS A 240 0.40 -6.25 -14.26
CA LYS A 240 -0.47 -5.64 -13.25
C LYS A 240 -1.40 -6.68 -12.61
N ALA A 241 -2.03 -7.53 -13.41
CA ALA A 241 -2.92 -8.58 -12.91
C ALA A 241 -2.16 -9.65 -12.12
N ASP A 242 -0.99 -10.05 -12.60
CA ASP A 242 -0.10 -11.01 -11.94
C ASP A 242 0.46 -10.46 -10.63
N ALA A 243 0.92 -9.20 -10.61
CA ALA A 243 1.37 -8.54 -9.38
C ALA A 243 0.25 -8.45 -8.34
N PHE A 244 -0.99 -8.15 -8.76
CA PHE A 244 -2.15 -8.15 -7.87
C PHE A 244 -2.37 -9.55 -7.28
N LEU A 245 -2.51 -10.58 -8.12
CA LEU A 245 -2.73 -11.94 -7.66
C LEU A 245 -1.65 -12.39 -6.65
N LYS A 246 -0.37 -12.15 -6.96
CA LYS A 246 0.76 -12.45 -6.07
C LYS A 246 0.67 -11.68 -4.75
N TYR A 247 0.33 -10.40 -4.80
CA TYR A 247 0.16 -9.57 -3.61
C TYR A 247 -0.97 -10.08 -2.71
N PHE A 248 -2.13 -10.39 -3.28
CA PHE A 248 -3.28 -10.93 -2.56
C PHE A 248 -2.95 -12.26 -1.88
N CYS A 249 -2.31 -13.18 -2.62
CA CYS A 249 -1.88 -14.48 -2.09
C CYS A 249 -0.88 -14.31 -0.94
N ARG A 250 0.09 -13.42 -1.06
CA ARG A 250 1.09 -13.15 -0.01
C ARG A 250 0.46 -12.64 1.28
N LEU A 251 -0.43 -11.64 1.20
CA LEU A 251 -1.09 -11.11 2.39
C LEU A 251 -2.04 -12.11 3.07
N ASN A 252 -2.58 -13.06 2.29
CA ASN A 252 -3.47 -14.10 2.81
C ASN A 252 -2.78 -15.45 3.06
N ARG A 253 -1.45 -15.53 2.95
CA ARG A 253 -0.65 -16.77 3.14
C ARG A 253 -1.13 -17.94 2.27
N LEU A 254 -1.37 -17.66 0.98
CA LEU A 254 -1.89 -18.59 -0.03
C LEU A 254 -0.90 -18.87 -1.16
N GLU A 255 0.40 -18.71 -0.93
CA GLU A 255 1.44 -18.87 -1.95
C GLU A 255 1.45 -20.28 -2.57
N ASP A 256 1.05 -21.30 -1.82
CA ASP A 256 0.98 -22.67 -2.33
C ASP A 256 -0.12 -22.86 -3.37
N MET A 257 -1.17 -22.02 -3.37
CA MET A 257 -2.21 -22.05 -4.40
C MET A 257 -1.69 -21.57 -5.77
N LEU A 258 -0.66 -20.72 -5.79
CA LEU A 258 -0.03 -20.27 -7.03
C LEU A 258 0.80 -21.40 -7.67
N LYS A 259 1.57 -22.12 -6.85
CA LYS A 259 2.46 -23.21 -7.28
C LYS A 259 1.72 -24.42 -7.85
N GLN A 260 0.50 -24.69 -7.36
CA GLN A 260 -0.30 -25.82 -7.85
C GLN A 260 -0.78 -25.59 -9.30
N LYS A 261 -1.16 -24.36 -9.68
CA LYS A 261 -1.59 -24.04 -11.05
C LYS A 261 -0.43 -24.08 -12.06
N GLU A 262 0.77 -23.65 -11.67
CA GLU A 262 1.95 -23.70 -12.54
C GLU A 262 2.37 -25.15 -12.87
N LYS A 263 2.18 -26.08 -11.93
CA LYS A 263 2.43 -27.52 -12.17
C LYS A 263 1.40 -28.15 -13.11
N THR A 264 0.12 -27.76 -13.03
CA THR A 264 -0.93 -28.27 -13.92
C THR A 264 -0.80 -27.71 -15.33
N ALA A 265 -0.30 -26.49 -15.51
CA ALA A 265 -0.07 -25.88 -16.82
C ALA A 265 1.14 -26.48 -17.58
N PHE A 266 2.04 -27.19 -16.88
CA PHE A 266 3.27 -27.79 -17.45
C PHE A 266 3.18 -29.29 -17.71
N GLN A 267 2.01 -29.91 -17.57
CA GLN A 267 1.78 -31.28 -18.06
C GLN A 267 1.09 -31.22 -19.43
N PRO A 268 1.83 -31.28 -20.55
CA PRO A 268 1.19 -31.61 -21.82
C PRO A 268 0.57 -33.00 -21.67
N GLU A 269 -0.70 -33.12 -22.05
CA GLU A 269 -1.41 -34.40 -22.11
C GLU A 269 -0.61 -35.39 -22.96
N GLN A 270 0.23 -36.20 -22.30
CA GLN A 270 0.69 -37.46 -22.85
C GLN A 270 -0.39 -38.49 -22.56
N HIS A 271 -1.42 -38.49 -23.39
CA HIS A 271 -2.24 -39.68 -23.58
C HIS A 271 -2.00 -40.24 -24.98
N THR A 272 -0.93 -41.03 -25.07
CA THR A 272 -0.81 -42.18 -25.97
C THR A 272 -1.57 -43.36 -25.35
N HIS A 273 -2.69 -43.77 -25.95
CA HIS A 273 -2.83 -45.03 -26.72
C HIS A 273 -4.29 -45.29 -27.07
#